data_AF-A0A661FVE9-F1
#
_entry.id   AF-A0A661FVE9-F1
#
_cell.length_a   1.000
_cell.length_b   1.000
_cell.length_c   1.000
_cell.angle_alpha   90.00
_cell.angle_beta   90.00
_cell.angle_gamma   90.00
#
_symmetry.space_group_name_H-M   'P 1'
#
loop_
_entity.id
_entity.type
_entity.pdbx_description
1 polymer ?
#
loop_
_entity_poly.entity_id
_entity_poly.type
_entity_poly.pdbx_seq_one_letter_code
_entity_poly.pdbx_strand_id
1 'polypeptide(L)'
;MGDGYPDNTLSDDFALLVAALREKLPAIDAPYLHGLLAACATVPQPDSEKFLAEISDQYPLPQSLADKVISSIGLLRKELSTDTFTARFELAEKDEAKRWIKGYLRAVEIHERQWKAGNELHPAAAPPLLMLHTIAREEFRRQLNTRVPGYEDLDEYPHLVTSLVTKIYRQFHNLVDDDEFLLDPDDDFDLYDDGPIRLMMYSEERLASMDENALFALVTRLEDRLPMEVMLECAGRKDAMVPLLFQHLRTDAYWDDDADADKWWGLLHGIFILGLIRSDAAAQALLEGFRRITFARDHGLADWVAGYWPTLFRKTAEHTTDTLRQIAEDRNLDWYARTNAVDCVLADATQQGSAELEEALDWAAALCADATEDAGFRVMTTGSLLNQPRPRHRKIYTDMLSVQSTESWLENSFDGDDIERALAGDDAPEWLRFNNPWKFYEAEEIKLRQQRWRNEESEREQPALDGHEPIPATTYLREQAKTGRNSPCPCGSGNKYKKCCMNKS
;
A
#
# COMPACT_ATOMS: atom_id res chain seq x y z
N MET A 1 23.43 -36.09 16.62
CA MET A 1 24.85 -35.70 16.51
C MET A 1 24.84 -34.19 16.63
N GLY A 2 25.66 -33.62 17.52
CA GLY A 2 25.62 -32.18 17.76
C GLY A 2 25.97 -31.42 16.49
N ASP A 3 25.06 -30.57 16.03
CA ASP A 3 25.33 -29.65 14.94
C ASP A 3 26.38 -28.66 15.45
N GLY A 4 27.58 -28.82 14.91
CA GLY A 4 28.72 -27.98 15.23
C GLY A 4 28.47 -26.57 14.72
N TYR A 5 28.13 -25.67 15.63
CA TYR A 5 28.41 -24.24 15.45
C TYR A 5 29.90 -24.10 15.07
N PRO A 6 30.25 -23.31 14.05
CA PRO A 6 31.64 -23.00 13.78
C PRO A 6 32.28 -22.43 15.05
N ASP A 7 33.44 -22.97 15.41
CA ASP A 7 34.21 -22.60 16.59
C ASP A 7 34.33 -21.07 16.67
N ASN A 8 33.63 -20.47 17.64
CA ASN A 8 33.51 -19.02 17.80
C ASN A 8 34.78 -18.42 18.44
N THR A 9 35.85 -19.20 18.54
CA THR A 9 37.14 -18.76 19.06
C THR A 9 37.83 -17.83 18.08
N LEU A 10 38.17 -16.64 18.58
CA LEU A 10 39.00 -15.68 17.86
C LEU A 10 40.32 -16.35 17.48
N SER A 11 40.73 -16.28 16.21
CA SER A 11 42.04 -16.79 15.78
C SER A 11 43.14 -16.29 16.73
N ASP A 12 44.14 -17.12 17.04
CA ASP A 12 45.25 -16.76 17.94
C ASP A 12 45.86 -15.38 17.63
N ASP A 13 45.93 -15.02 16.34
CA ASP A 13 46.42 -13.73 15.86
C ASP A 13 45.57 -12.52 16.30
N PHE A 14 44.25 -12.68 16.39
CA PHE A 14 43.33 -11.64 16.86
C PHE A 14 43.39 -11.47 18.38
N ALA A 15 43.51 -12.57 19.13
CA ALA A 15 43.73 -12.52 20.57
C ALA A 15 45.04 -11.79 20.93
N LEU A 16 46.10 -12.04 20.15
CA LEU A 16 47.37 -11.32 20.27
C LEU A 16 47.24 -9.83 19.92
N LEU A 17 46.43 -9.48 18.91
CA LEU A 17 46.15 -8.08 18.57
C LEU A 17 45.42 -7.36 19.70
N VAL A 18 44.39 -7.98 20.27
CA VAL A 18 43.64 -7.44 21.43
C VAL A 18 44.58 -7.22 22.61
N ALA A 19 45.43 -8.19 22.94
CA ALA A 19 46.39 -8.08 24.04
C ALA A 19 47.38 -6.91 23.82
N ALA A 20 47.94 -6.79 22.61
CA ALA A 20 48.87 -5.72 22.26
C ALA A 20 48.25 -4.31 22.32
N LEU A 21 46.99 -4.18 21.90
CA LEU A 21 46.26 -2.90 22.00
C LEU A 21 45.83 -2.59 23.42
N ARG A 22 45.44 -3.59 24.21
CA ARG A 22 45.03 -3.43 25.61
C ARG A 22 46.15 -2.93 26.52
N GLU A 23 47.42 -3.24 26.22
CA GLU A 23 48.57 -2.66 26.91
C GLU A 23 48.64 -1.12 26.79
N LYS A 24 48.08 -0.57 25.71
CA LYS A 24 48.03 0.88 25.46
C LYS A 24 46.68 1.48 25.82
N LEU A 25 45.60 0.71 25.68
CA LEU A 25 44.23 1.15 25.82
C LEU A 25 43.44 0.16 26.68
N PRO A 26 43.41 0.37 28.01
CA PRO A 26 42.81 -0.57 28.94
C PRO A 26 41.31 -0.83 28.69
N ALA A 27 40.63 0.08 27.99
CA ALA A 27 39.21 -0.02 27.66
C ALA A 27 38.90 -0.90 26.43
N ILE A 28 39.91 -1.36 25.69
CA ILE A 28 39.70 -2.25 24.54
C ILE A 28 39.50 -3.69 25.01
N ASP A 29 38.41 -4.30 24.56
CA ASP A 29 38.18 -5.73 24.62
C ASP A 29 37.93 -6.31 23.22
N ALA A 30 37.86 -7.64 23.15
CA ALA A 30 37.80 -8.33 21.88
C ALA A 30 36.50 -8.08 21.10
N PRO A 31 35.29 -8.13 21.70
CA PRO A 31 34.06 -7.78 21.00
C PRO A 31 34.07 -6.34 20.49
N TYR A 32 34.48 -5.38 21.33
CA TYR A 32 34.54 -3.97 20.94
C TYR A 32 35.52 -3.73 19.79
N LEU A 33 36.73 -4.31 19.85
CA LEU A 33 37.72 -4.18 18.79
C LEU A 33 37.21 -4.80 17.49
N HIS A 34 36.57 -5.97 17.54
CA HIS A 34 36.05 -6.63 16.35
C HIS A 34 34.97 -5.79 15.65
N GLY A 35 34.01 -5.25 16.41
CA GLY A 35 32.98 -4.36 15.86
C GLY A 35 33.58 -3.09 15.24
N LEU A 36 34.58 -2.52 15.90
CA LEU A 36 35.27 -1.31 15.46
C LEU A 36 36.06 -1.52 14.16
N LEU A 37 36.75 -2.66 14.01
CA LEU A 37 37.43 -3.03 12.76
C LEU A 37 36.44 -3.38 11.65
N ALA A 38 35.33 -4.06 11.97
CA ALA A 38 34.28 -4.41 11.02
C ALA A 38 33.62 -3.16 10.41
N ALA A 39 33.32 -2.13 11.20
CA ALA A 39 32.81 -0.86 10.69
C ALA A 39 33.81 -0.14 9.77
N CYS A 40 35.11 -0.20 10.05
CA CYS A 40 36.11 0.34 9.13
C CYS A 40 36.19 -0.46 7.82
N ALA A 41 35.95 -1.76 7.90
CA ALA A 41 35.84 -2.60 6.71
C ALA A 41 34.61 -2.24 5.87
N THR A 42 33.51 -1.75 6.47
CA THR A 42 32.30 -1.35 5.76
C THR A 42 32.33 0.02 5.08
N VAL A 43 33.16 0.95 5.57
CA VAL A 43 33.20 2.31 5.03
C VAL A 43 33.86 2.34 3.63
N PRO A 44 33.22 2.97 2.62
CA PRO A 44 33.85 3.23 1.34
C PRO A 44 34.94 4.29 1.54
N GLN A 45 36.20 3.87 1.43
CA GLN A 45 37.42 4.68 1.64
C GLN A 45 37.63 5.17 3.09
N PRO A 46 37.95 4.27 4.05
CA PRO A 46 38.18 4.66 5.43
C PRO A 46 39.46 5.52 5.55
N ASP A 47 39.45 6.49 6.46
CA ASP A 47 40.59 7.33 6.79
C ASP A 47 41.45 6.59 7.81
N SER A 48 42.38 5.77 7.31
CA SER A 48 43.20 4.88 8.15
C SER A 48 44.11 5.66 9.11
N GLU A 49 44.59 6.84 8.73
CA GLU A 49 45.42 7.67 9.62
C GLU A 49 44.61 8.23 10.79
N LYS A 50 43.43 8.81 10.49
CA LYS A 50 42.50 9.28 11.52
C LYS A 50 42.03 8.14 12.42
N PHE A 51 41.71 6.99 11.83
CA PHE A 51 41.32 5.81 12.57
C PHE A 51 42.40 5.35 13.54
N LEU A 52 43.64 5.17 13.05
CA LEU A 52 44.78 4.77 13.88
C LEU A 52 45.05 5.75 15.02
N ALA A 53 44.93 7.06 14.77
CA ALA A 53 45.11 8.09 15.79
C ALA A 53 44.00 8.07 16.86
N GLU A 54 42.75 7.82 16.47
CA GLU A 54 41.61 7.72 17.40
C GLU A 54 41.69 6.45 18.25
N ILE A 55 42.05 5.31 17.65
CA ILE A 55 42.23 4.05 18.37
C ILE A 55 43.56 3.96 19.11
N SER A 56 44.32 5.06 19.19
CA SER A 56 45.57 5.12 19.93
C SER A 56 45.60 6.27 20.94
N ASP A 57 44.46 6.94 21.13
CA ASP A 57 44.34 8.16 21.94
C ASP A 57 45.41 9.22 21.58
N GLN A 58 45.68 9.37 20.28
CA GLN A 58 46.67 10.28 19.70
C GLN A 58 48.14 9.93 19.99
N TYR A 59 48.42 8.76 20.59
CA TYR A 59 49.79 8.24 20.73
C TYR A 59 50.18 7.37 19.54
N PRO A 60 51.33 7.59 18.87
CA PRO A 60 51.72 6.78 17.72
C PRO A 60 51.86 5.29 18.08
N LEU A 61 51.09 4.42 17.41
CA LEU A 61 51.27 2.98 17.52
C LEU A 61 52.59 2.57 16.85
N PRO A 62 53.30 1.54 17.37
CA PRO A 62 54.41 0.93 16.63
C PRO A 62 53.95 0.51 15.24
N GLN A 63 54.79 0.74 14.22
CA GLN A 63 54.43 0.43 12.82
C GLN A 63 53.93 -1.01 12.65
N SER A 64 54.60 -1.96 13.31
CA SER A 64 54.21 -3.38 13.28
C SER A 64 52.82 -3.67 13.86
N LEU A 65 52.31 -2.83 14.75
CA LEU A 65 50.97 -2.95 15.33
C LEU A 65 49.93 -2.24 14.44
N ALA A 66 50.28 -1.08 13.89
CA ALA A 66 49.44 -0.39 12.90
C ALA A 66 49.20 -1.25 11.65
N ASP A 67 50.25 -1.90 11.15
CA ASP A 67 50.15 -2.80 9.98
C ASP A 67 49.22 -3.99 10.26
N LYS A 68 49.26 -4.54 11.50
CA LYS A 68 48.34 -5.61 11.91
C LYS A 68 46.90 -5.15 11.93
N VAL A 69 46.61 -3.96 12.46
CA VAL A 69 45.26 -3.37 12.46
C VAL A 69 44.73 -3.22 11.03
N ILE A 70 45.54 -2.65 10.13
CA ILE A 70 45.16 -2.46 8.72
C ILE A 70 44.94 -3.82 8.04
N SER A 71 45.82 -4.79 8.29
CA SER A 71 45.69 -6.15 7.76
C SER A 71 44.39 -6.83 8.24
N SER A 72 44.00 -6.65 9.51
CA SER A 72 42.74 -7.18 10.04
C SER A 72 41.51 -6.54 9.38
N ILE A 73 41.54 -5.24 9.10
CA ILE A 73 40.46 -4.57 8.35
C ILE A 73 40.36 -5.15 6.93
N GLY A 74 41.50 -5.37 6.27
CA GLY A 74 41.54 -5.98 4.94
C GLY A 74 40.97 -7.40 4.90
N LEU A 75 41.25 -8.21 5.94
CA LEU A 75 40.68 -9.55 6.09
C LEU A 75 39.16 -9.50 6.29
N LEU A 76 38.66 -8.64 7.19
CA LEU A 76 37.22 -8.50 7.43
C LEU A 76 36.49 -7.98 6.20
N ARG A 77 37.11 -7.07 5.42
CA ARG A 77 36.56 -6.62 4.14
C ARG A 77 36.47 -7.76 3.13
N LYS A 78 37.48 -8.63 3.10
CA LYS A 78 37.44 -9.84 2.26
C LYS A 78 36.31 -10.76 2.69
N GLU A 79 36.18 -11.03 3.99
CA GLU A 79 35.09 -11.86 4.55
C GLU A 79 33.71 -11.28 4.19
N LEU A 80 33.54 -9.96 4.29
CA LEU A 80 32.31 -9.25 3.90
C LEU A 80 32.03 -9.33 2.38
N SER A 81 33.06 -9.32 1.55
CA SER A 81 32.92 -9.46 0.08
C SER A 81 32.66 -10.89 -0.39
N THR A 82 32.94 -11.89 0.45
CA THR A 82 32.74 -13.31 0.15
C THR A 82 31.61 -13.94 0.96
N ASP A 83 30.81 -13.12 1.66
CA ASP A 83 29.70 -13.55 2.54
C ASP A 83 30.09 -14.57 3.62
N THR A 84 31.35 -14.56 4.05
CA THR A 84 31.86 -15.42 5.14
C THR A 84 32.04 -14.65 6.45
N PHE A 85 31.59 -13.39 6.50
CA PHE A 85 31.71 -12.54 7.68
C PHE A 85 30.75 -12.98 8.78
N THR A 86 31.26 -13.04 10.01
CA THR A 86 30.46 -13.27 11.22
C THR A 86 30.85 -12.26 12.29
N ALA A 87 29.88 -11.59 12.90
CA ALA A 87 30.12 -10.75 14.07
C ALA A 87 30.51 -11.64 15.27
N ARG A 88 31.72 -11.42 15.80
CA ARG A 88 32.29 -12.27 16.85
C ARG A 88 32.04 -11.71 18.25
N PHE A 89 31.18 -12.37 19.00
CA PHE A 89 30.88 -12.15 20.43
C PHE A 89 30.22 -13.41 21.02
N GLU A 90 30.32 -13.60 22.34
CA GLU A 90 29.67 -14.68 23.06
C GLU A 90 28.28 -14.25 23.54
N LEU A 91 27.23 -14.93 23.07
CA LEU A 91 25.84 -14.65 23.46
C LEU A 91 25.57 -14.97 24.94
N ALA A 92 26.25 -16.00 25.47
CA ALA A 92 26.14 -16.39 26.87
C ALA A 92 26.71 -15.33 27.85
N GLU A 93 27.57 -14.43 27.36
CA GLU A 93 28.15 -13.37 28.17
C GLU A 93 27.34 -12.07 28.00
N LYS A 94 26.74 -11.64 29.11
CA LYS A 94 25.90 -10.45 29.15
C LYS A 94 26.64 -9.22 28.62
N ASP A 95 25.98 -8.49 27.73
CA ASP A 95 26.40 -7.24 27.11
C ASP A 95 27.56 -7.33 26.09
N GLU A 96 28.08 -8.52 25.73
CA GLU A 96 29.12 -8.62 24.67
C GLU A 96 28.64 -8.12 23.31
N ALA A 97 27.43 -8.50 22.89
CA ALA A 97 26.86 -8.00 21.64
C ALA A 97 26.70 -6.46 21.66
N LYS A 98 26.31 -5.87 22.80
CA LYS A 98 26.27 -4.40 22.94
C LYS A 98 27.66 -3.79 22.83
N ARG A 99 28.67 -4.42 23.42
CA ARG A 99 30.07 -3.96 23.33
C ARG A 99 30.56 -4.01 21.89
N TRP A 100 30.24 -5.07 21.17
CA TRP A 100 30.50 -5.20 19.74
C TRP A 100 29.87 -4.07 18.93
N ILE A 101 28.55 -3.85 19.09
CA ILE A 101 27.81 -2.82 18.37
C ILE A 101 28.32 -1.42 18.74
N LYS A 102 28.67 -1.17 20.01
CA LYS A 102 29.30 0.09 20.44
C LYS A 102 30.63 0.33 19.71
N GLY A 103 31.44 -0.71 19.51
CA GLY A 103 32.66 -0.63 18.71
C GLY A 103 32.37 -0.24 17.27
N TYR A 104 31.40 -0.90 16.65
CA TYR A 104 30.95 -0.61 15.29
C TYR A 104 30.50 0.85 15.13
N LEU A 105 29.60 1.31 16.00
CA LEU A 105 29.07 2.67 15.97
C LEU A 105 30.17 3.72 16.23
N ARG A 106 31.17 3.42 17.07
CA ARG A 106 32.30 4.33 17.29
C ARG A 106 33.11 4.54 16.00
N ALA A 107 33.38 3.48 15.24
CA ALA A 107 34.09 3.61 13.98
C ALA A 107 33.26 4.37 12.91
N VAL A 108 31.93 4.22 12.93
CA VAL A 108 31.02 5.06 12.11
C VAL A 108 31.14 6.54 12.50
N GLU A 109 31.17 6.87 13.79
CA GLU A 109 31.39 8.24 14.28
C GLU A 109 32.76 8.80 13.85
N ILE A 110 33.83 8.01 13.93
CA ILE A 110 35.17 8.42 13.46
C ILE A 110 35.15 8.75 11.96
N HIS A 111 34.38 8.00 11.17
CA HIS A 111 34.24 8.14 9.72
C HIS A 111 32.96 8.85 9.30
N GLU A 112 32.40 9.75 10.13
CA GLU A 112 31.10 10.37 9.89
C GLU A 112 30.99 11.01 8.48
N ARG A 113 32.06 11.63 7.98
CA ARG A 113 32.06 12.26 6.65
C ARG A 113 31.92 11.23 5.53
N GLN A 114 32.70 10.16 5.58
CA GLN A 114 32.65 9.07 4.61
C GLN A 114 31.32 8.32 4.68
N TRP A 115 30.81 8.11 5.90
CA TRP A 115 29.53 7.46 6.11
C TRP A 115 28.37 8.31 5.57
N LYS A 116 28.36 9.62 5.84
CA LYS A 116 27.35 10.54 5.27
C LYS A 116 27.40 10.57 3.75
N ALA A 117 28.58 10.69 3.17
CA ALA A 117 28.75 10.67 1.71
C ALA A 117 28.29 9.33 1.10
N GLY A 118 28.63 8.20 1.75
CA GLY A 118 28.15 6.88 1.34
C GLY A 118 26.64 6.74 1.46
N ASN A 119 26.04 7.27 2.51
CA ASN A 119 24.59 7.21 2.75
C ASN A 119 23.79 8.15 1.84
N GLU A 120 24.36 9.29 1.43
CA GLU A 120 23.76 10.16 0.40
C GLU A 120 23.65 9.45 -0.94
N LEU A 121 24.65 8.62 -1.28
CA LEU A 121 24.66 7.80 -2.48
C LEU A 121 23.82 6.52 -2.34
N HIS A 122 23.77 5.95 -1.14
CA HIS A 122 23.12 4.67 -0.83
C HIS A 122 22.28 4.78 0.46
N PRO A 123 21.11 5.42 0.42
CA PRO A 123 20.29 5.69 1.61
C PRO A 123 19.76 4.41 2.28
N ALA A 124 19.77 3.27 1.58
CA ALA A 124 19.38 1.97 2.11
C ALA A 124 20.38 1.39 3.14
N ALA A 125 21.55 2.02 3.34
CA ALA A 125 22.46 1.69 4.43
C ALA A 125 22.02 2.29 5.79
N ALA A 126 21.14 3.31 5.79
CA ALA A 126 20.68 3.97 7.02
C ALA A 126 19.79 3.07 7.92
N PRO A 127 18.80 2.32 7.40
CA PRO A 127 17.94 1.51 8.28
C PRO A 127 18.68 0.44 9.07
N PRO A 128 19.61 -0.36 8.49
CA PRO A 128 20.39 -1.31 9.28
C PRO A 128 21.27 -0.64 10.35
N LEU A 129 21.85 0.54 10.06
CA LEU A 129 22.60 1.29 11.07
C LEU A 129 21.67 1.81 12.19
N LEU A 130 20.47 2.26 11.85
CA LEU A 130 19.47 2.68 12.82
C LEU A 130 19.10 1.53 13.77
N MET A 131 18.95 0.31 13.23
CA MET A 131 18.70 -0.90 14.04
C MET A 131 19.87 -1.21 14.99
N LEU A 132 21.12 -1.07 14.53
CA LEU A 132 22.28 -1.19 15.42
C LEU A 132 22.22 -0.16 16.57
N HIS A 133 21.81 1.09 16.27
CA HIS A 133 21.61 2.11 17.30
C HIS A 133 20.50 1.75 18.30
N THR A 134 19.36 1.22 17.85
CA THR A 134 18.25 0.85 18.74
C THR A 134 18.60 -0.35 19.62
N ILE A 135 19.40 -1.31 19.13
CA ILE A 135 19.88 -2.44 19.93
C ILE A 135 20.84 -1.96 21.03
N ALA A 136 21.79 -1.08 20.68
CA ALA A 136 22.83 -0.63 21.61
C ALA A 136 22.37 0.45 22.62
N ARG A 137 21.35 1.26 22.28
CA ARG A 137 20.91 2.42 23.08
C ARG A 137 19.42 2.31 23.42
N GLU A 138 19.13 1.88 24.64
CA GLU A 138 17.75 1.75 25.14
C GLU A 138 16.98 3.08 25.16
N GLU A 139 17.63 4.17 25.58
CA GLU A 139 17.03 5.51 25.58
C GLU A 139 16.65 5.97 24.16
N PHE A 140 17.49 5.68 23.18
CA PHE A 140 17.25 6.01 21.77
C PHE A 140 16.09 5.20 21.19
N ARG A 141 15.99 3.91 21.53
CA ARG A 141 14.85 3.06 21.18
C ARG A 141 13.53 3.60 21.76
N ARG A 142 13.55 4.02 23.02
CA ARG A 142 12.38 4.63 23.69
C ARG A 142 11.98 5.96 23.06
N GLN A 143 12.94 6.80 22.68
CA GLN A 143 12.69 8.08 22.02
C GLN A 143 12.04 7.93 20.64
N LEU A 144 12.39 6.88 19.90
CA LEU A 144 11.86 6.62 18.56
C LEU A 144 10.50 5.89 18.56
N ASN A 145 9.97 5.51 19.73
CA ASN A 145 8.70 4.77 19.88
C ASN A 145 8.57 3.56 18.94
N THR A 146 9.68 2.85 18.69
CA THR A 146 9.74 1.75 17.72
C THR A 146 9.46 0.41 18.41
N ARG A 147 8.75 -0.50 17.75
CA ARG A 147 8.65 -1.91 18.14
C ARG A 147 9.88 -2.75 17.73
N VAL A 148 10.92 -2.11 17.20
CA VAL A 148 12.16 -2.76 16.73
C VAL A 148 12.85 -3.49 17.90
N PRO A 149 13.41 -4.68 17.67
CA PRO A 149 13.98 -5.53 18.71
C PRO A 149 14.95 -4.80 19.65
N GLY A 150 14.80 -5.09 20.95
CA GLY A 150 15.74 -4.70 21.98
C GLY A 150 16.92 -5.66 22.08
N TYR A 151 17.81 -5.40 23.04
CA TYR A 151 18.91 -6.30 23.33
C TYR A 151 18.44 -7.69 23.78
N GLU A 152 17.27 -7.77 24.41
CA GLU A 152 16.68 -9.00 24.94
C GLU A 152 16.33 -10.00 23.82
N ASP A 153 16.21 -9.51 22.58
CA ASP A 153 15.84 -10.33 21.41
C ASP A 153 17.06 -10.88 20.64
N LEU A 154 18.29 -10.48 20.99
CA LEU A 154 19.51 -11.05 20.36
C LEU A 154 19.77 -12.50 20.76
N ASP A 155 19.24 -12.93 21.91
CA ASP A 155 19.28 -14.34 22.34
C ASP A 155 18.41 -15.22 21.42
N GLU A 156 17.34 -14.65 20.84
CA GLU A 156 16.46 -15.32 19.88
C GLU A 156 17.00 -15.23 18.44
N TYR A 157 17.73 -14.16 18.11
CA TYR A 157 18.24 -13.89 16.76
C TYR A 157 19.75 -13.60 16.72
N PRO A 158 20.60 -14.62 16.96
CA PRO A 158 22.05 -14.44 17.13
C PRO A 158 22.77 -13.89 15.89
N HIS A 159 22.20 -14.11 14.70
CA HIS A 159 22.79 -13.69 13.42
C HIS A 159 22.42 -12.26 13.01
N LEU A 160 21.53 -11.58 13.75
CA LEU A 160 20.99 -10.26 13.39
C LEU A 160 22.10 -9.23 13.18
N VAL A 161 23.08 -9.14 14.09
CA VAL A 161 24.18 -8.17 13.99
C VAL A 161 25.02 -8.42 12.74
N THR A 162 25.34 -9.69 12.44
CA THR A 162 26.04 -10.09 11.23
C THR A 162 25.27 -9.66 9.97
N SER A 163 23.98 -9.98 9.91
CA SER A 163 23.11 -9.64 8.78
C SER A 163 23.03 -8.13 8.52
N LEU A 164 22.85 -7.32 9.57
CA LEU A 164 22.79 -5.86 9.47
C LEU A 164 24.09 -5.28 8.90
N VAL A 165 25.23 -5.79 9.34
CA VAL A 165 26.55 -5.31 8.91
C VAL A 165 26.86 -5.71 7.47
N THR A 166 26.53 -6.94 7.06
CA THR A 166 26.66 -7.38 5.66
C THR A 166 25.75 -6.56 4.75
N LYS A 167 24.53 -6.23 5.18
CA LYS A 167 23.62 -5.34 4.45
C LYS A 167 24.23 -3.94 4.26
N ILE A 168 24.80 -3.33 5.30
CA ILE A 168 25.48 -2.03 5.20
C ILE A 168 26.64 -2.10 4.19
N TYR A 169 27.45 -3.15 4.25
CA TYR A 169 28.58 -3.35 3.33
C TYR A 169 28.13 -3.45 1.87
N ARG A 170 27.17 -4.34 1.57
CA ARG A 170 26.67 -4.55 0.20
C ARG A 170 26.09 -3.27 -0.39
N GLN A 171 25.38 -2.48 0.41
CA GLN A 171 24.83 -1.18 -0.01
C GLN A 171 25.94 -0.17 -0.38
N PHE A 172 26.97 -0.01 0.46
CA PHE A 172 28.06 0.92 0.17
C PHE A 172 29.00 0.46 -0.95
N HIS A 173 29.04 -0.82 -1.26
CA HIS A 173 29.91 -1.39 -2.29
C HIS A 173 29.17 -1.77 -3.58
N ASN A 174 27.88 -1.43 -3.70
CA ASN A 174 27.03 -1.67 -4.86
C ASN A 174 27.09 -3.13 -5.35
N LEU A 175 27.20 -4.06 -4.39
CA LEU A 175 27.22 -5.52 -4.62
C LEU A 175 25.79 -6.09 -4.62
N VAL A 176 24.84 -5.32 -5.15
CA VAL A 176 23.45 -5.75 -5.30
C VAL A 176 23.32 -6.31 -6.71
N ASP A 177 23.27 -7.64 -6.82
CA ASP A 177 22.69 -8.28 -8.00
C ASP A 177 21.16 -8.13 -7.91
N ASP A 178 20.52 -7.80 -9.03
CA ASP A 178 19.07 -7.56 -9.16
C ASP A 178 18.19 -8.79 -8.82
N ASP A 179 18.75 -9.91 -8.35
CA ASP A 179 18.05 -11.21 -8.23
C ASP A 179 18.25 -12.00 -6.91
N GLU A 180 18.94 -11.49 -5.89
CA GLU A 180 19.19 -12.26 -4.64
C GLU A 180 18.44 -11.73 -3.41
N PHE A 181 17.13 -11.97 -3.38
CA PHE A 181 16.36 -12.17 -2.15
C PHE A 181 15.68 -13.55 -2.19
N LEU A 182 16.50 -14.60 -2.29
CA LEU A 182 16.10 -15.94 -1.91
C LEU A 182 16.51 -16.16 -0.45
N LEU A 183 15.56 -15.97 0.46
CA LEU A 183 15.48 -16.82 1.65
C LEU A 183 14.55 -17.99 1.29
N ASP A 184 14.93 -19.16 1.77
CA ASP A 184 14.37 -20.49 1.48
C ASP A 184 12.83 -20.52 1.64
N PRO A 185 12.06 -21.06 0.66
CA PRO A 185 10.60 -21.17 0.74
C PRO A 185 10.06 -22.05 1.89
N ASP A 186 10.92 -22.77 2.60
CA ASP A 186 10.55 -23.70 3.68
C ASP A 186 11.00 -23.24 5.09
N ASP A 187 11.61 -22.05 5.25
CA ASP A 187 11.93 -21.52 6.58
C ASP A 187 10.76 -20.65 7.09
N ASP A 188 10.03 -21.17 8.08
CA ASP A 188 8.89 -20.56 8.81
C ASP A 188 9.28 -19.25 9.54
N PHE A 189 9.70 -18.22 8.80
CA PHE A 189 9.83 -16.84 9.28
C PHE A 189 8.92 -15.92 8.48
N ASP A 190 7.63 -16.17 8.58
CA ASP A 190 6.69 -15.05 8.61
C ASP A 190 7.04 -14.18 9.82
N LEU A 191 7.12 -12.87 9.59
CA LEU A 191 6.46 -11.80 10.34
C LEU A 191 7.06 -10.45 9.87
N TYR A 192 6.37 -9.87 8.88
CA TYR A 192 6.30 -8.44 8.52
C TYR A 192 7.49 -7.83 7.74
N ASP A 193 7.32 -7.71 6.42
CA ASP A 193 8.07 -6.75 5.59
C ASP A 193 7.71 -5.31 5.99
N ASP A 194 8.44 -4.74 6.96
CA ASP A 194 8.31 -3.34 7.38
C ASP A 194 9.13 -2.33 6.54
N GLY A 195 9.56 -2.73 5.34
CA GLY A 195 10.21 -1.83 4.39
C GLY A 195 9.31 -0.69 3.89
N PRO A 196 9.87 0.47 3.48
CA PRO A 196 9.08 1.50 2.81
C PRO A 196 8.51 0.95 1.51
N ILE A 197 7.23 1.18 1.24
CA ILE A 197 6.57 0.80 -0.02
C ILE A 197 7.32 1.51 -1.17
N ARG A 198 8.06 0.72 -1.96
CA ARG A 198 8.83 1.22 -3.11
C ARG A 198 7.96 1.15 -4.36
N LEU A 199 7.83 2.28 -5.04
CA LEU A 199 7.13 2.37 -6.31
C LEU A 199 8.13 2.42 -7.45
N MET A 200 7.84 1.66 -8.50
CA MET A 200 8.65 1.70 -9.72
C MET A 200 8.35 3.00 -10.47
N MET A 201 9.38 3.79 -10.73
CA MET A 201 9.28 5.01 -11.54
C MET A 201 9.84 4.76 -12.93
N TYR A 202 9.17 5.29 -13.94
CA TYR A 202 9.60 5.19 -15.33
C TYR A 202 9.96 6.56 -15.89
N SER A 203 11.14 6.69 -16.50
CA SER A 203 11.48 7.92 -17.21
C SER A 203 10.67 8.04 -18.49
N GLU A 204 10.36 9.28 -18.89
CA GLU A 204 9.68 9.57 -20.16
C GLU A 204 10.42 8.95 -21.36
N GLU A 205 11.76 9.03 -21.39
CA GLU A 205 12.58 8.44 -22.45
C GLU A 205 12.42 6.90 -22.53
N ARG A 206 12.35 6.23 -21.38
CA ARG A 206 12.17 4.77 -21.33
C ARG A 206 10.80 4.39 -21.87
N LEU A 207 9.74 5.06 -21.43
CA LEU A 207 8.37 4.79 -21.88
C LEU A 207 8.18 5.10 -23.36
N ALA A 208 8.76 6.21 -23.84
CA ALA A 208 8.72 6.59 -25.25
C ALA A 208 9.45 5.57 -26.16
N SER A 209 10.45 4.86 -25.63
CA SER A 209 11.16 3.82 -26.39
C SER A 209 10.41 2.49 -26.50
N MET A 210 9.36 2.28 -25.68
CA MET A 210 8.57 1.06 -25.66
C MET A 210 7.47 1.09 -26.74
N ASP A 211 7.27 -0.06 -27.39
CA ASP A 211 6.11 -0.28 -28.26
C ASP A 211 4.82 -0.50 -27.44
N GLU A 212 3.68 -0.54 -28.12
CA GLU A 212 2.37 -0.66 -27.47
C GLU A 212 2.21 -1.98 -26.70
N ASN A 213 2.82 -3.07 -27.17
CA ASN A 213 2.74 -4.37 -26.48
C ASN A 213 3.56 -4.35 -25.18
N ALA A 214 4.75 -3.74 -25.21
CA ALA A 214 5.60 -3.60 -24.04
C ALA A 214 4.97 -2.67 -23.00
N LEU A 215 4.34 -1.57 -23.42
CA LEU A 215 3.56 -0.70 -22.54
C LEU A 215 2.34 -1.44 -21.96
N PHE A 216 1.59 -2.15 -22.78
CA PHE A 216 0.44 -2.93 -22.32
C PHE A 216 0.84 -4.06 -21.34
N ALA A 217 2.01 -4.67 -21.53
CA ALA A 217 2.53 -5.64 -20.57
C ALA A 217 2.81 -5.02 -19.18
N LEU A 218 3.17 -3.73 -19.10
CA LEU A 218 3.26 -3.03 -17.82
C LEU A 218 1.88 -2.81 -17.20
N VAL A 219 0.88 -2.46 -18.04
CA VAL A 219 -0.51 -2.25 -17.61
C VAL A 219 -1.08 -3.48 -16.88
N THR A 220 -0.78 -4.69 -17.36
CA THR A 220 -1.29 -5.90 -16.70
C THR A 220 -0.41 -6.33 -15.51
N ARG A 221 0.92 -6.31 -15.65
CA ARG A 221 1.84 -6.90 -14.65
C ARG A 221 2.03 -6.08 -13.38
N LEU A 222 1.80 -4.77 -13.43
CA LEU A 222 2.04 -3.91 -12.28
C LEU A 222 0.85 -3.87 -11.32
N GLU A 223 -0.24 -4.56 -11.62
CA GLU A 223 -1.43 -4.68 -10.77
C GLU A 223 -1.84 -3.29 -10.23
N ASP A 224 -2.26 -3.19 -8.97
CA ASP A 224 -2.65 -1.92 -8.35
C ASP A 224 -1.49 -0.91 -8.15
N ARG A 225 -0.25 -1.30 -8.50
CA ARG A 225 0.96 -0.47 -8.40
C ARG A 225 1.31 0.23 -9.72
N LEU A 226 0.48 0.10 -10.76
CA LEU A 226 0.69 0.81 -12.04
C LEU A 226 0.87 2.32 -11.78
N PRO A 227 1.99 2.94 -12.19
CA PRO A 227 2.22 4.36 -11.92
C PRO A 227 1.59 5.26 -12.99
N MET A 228 1.31 6.51 -12.61
CA MET A 228 0.64 7.51 -13.45
C MET A 228 1.32 7.70 -14.80
N GLU A 229 2.66 7.75 -14.86
CA GLU A 229 3.40 7.96 -16.10
C GLU A 229 3.18 6.86 -17.14
N VAL A 230 3.06 5.59 -16.71
CA VAL A 230 2.80 4.47 -17.62
C VAL A 230 1.38 4.58 -18.18
N MET A 231 0.41 4.86 -17.31
CA MET A 231 -0.98 5.04 -17.69
C MET A 231 -1.15 6.20 -18.68
N LEU A 232 -0.51 7.35 -18.42
CA LEU A 232 -0.54 8.51 -19.30
C LEU A 232 0.15 8.25 -20.64
N GLU A 233 1.29 7.54 -20.67
CA GLU A 233 1.93 7.14 -21.93
C GLU A 233 1.01 6.24 -22.75
N CYS A 234 0.34 5.27 -22.13
CA CYS A 234 -0.63 4.40 -22.80
C CYS A 234 -1.78 5.19 -23.41
N ALA A 235 -2.36 6.14 -22.65
CA ALA A 235 -3.39 7.04 -23.18
C ALA A 235 -2.85 7.95 -24.30
N GLY A 236 -1.59 8.37 -24.21
CA GLY A 236 -0.88 9.17 -25.20
C GLY A 236 -0.72 8.47 -26.56
N ARG A 237 -0.71 7.14 -26.59
CA ARG A 237 -0.73 6.33 -27.82
C ARG A 237 -2.07 6.34 -28.55
N LYS A 238 -3.14 6.85 -27.94
CA LYS A 238 -4.49 7.00 -28.54
C LYS A 238 -4.97 5.68 -29.18
N ASP A 239 -5.45 5.72 -30.42
CA ASP A 239 -6.02 4.58 -31.14
C ASP A 239 -5.04 3.42 -31.33
N ALA A 240 -3.72 3.63 -31.23
CA ALA A 240 -2.75 2.53 -31.31
C ALA A 240 -2.85 1.58 -30.10
N MET A 241 -3.26 2.08 -28.93
CA MET A 241 -3.39 1.29 -27.71
C MET A 241 -4.76 0.57 -27.62
N VAL A 242 -5.80 1.14 -28.24
CA VAL A 242 -7.19 0.68 -28.12
C VAL A 242 -7.37 -0.81 -28.47
N PRO A 243 -6.79 -1.38 -29.54
CA PRO A 243 -6.97 -2.79 -29.86
C PRO A 243 -6.50 -3.74 -28.75
N LEU A 244 -5.40 -3.41 -28.07
CA LEU A 244 -4.86 -4.23 -26.96
C LEU A 244 -5.79 -4.17 -25.75
N LEU A 245 -6.22 -2.97 -25.36
CA LEU A 245 -7.17 -2.79 -24.25
C LEU A 245 -8.51 -3.46 -24.55
N PHE A 246 -9.01 -3.32 -25.77
CA PHE A 246 -10.29 -3.90 -26.17
C PHE A 246 -10.22 -5.43 -26.22
N GLN A 247 -9.14 -6.01 -26.72
CA GLN A 247 -8.92 -7.45 -26.68
C GLN A 247 -8.90 -7.97 -25.24
N HIS A 248 -8.24 -7.26 -24.33
CA HIS A 248 -8.18 -7.62 -22.92
C HIS A 248 -9.58 -7.62 -22.28
N LEU A 249 -10.36 -6.55 -22.48
CA LEU A 249 -11.73 -6.45 -21.99
C LEU A 249 -12.63 -7.57 -22.57
N ARG A 250 -12.40 -8.01 -23.80
CA ARG A 250 -13.19 -9.06 -24.47
C ARG A 250 -12.83 -10.49 -24.06
N THR A 251 -11.80 -10.68 -23.23
CA THR A 251 -11.34 -12.02 -22.86
C THR A 251 -12.09 -12.49 -21.62
N ASP A 252 -13.06 -13.39 -21.81
CA ASP A 252 -13.99 -13.84 -20.76
C ASP A 252 -13.28 -14.36 -19.51
N ALA A 253 -12.20 -15.14 -19.68
CA ALA A 253 -11.44 -15.73 -18.57
C ALA A 253 -10.83 -14.70 -17.60
N TYR A 254 -10.73 -13.42 -17.99
CA TYR A 254 -10.19 -12.36 -17.12
C TYR A 254 -11.24 -11.77 -16.18
N TRP A 255 -12.53 -12.04 -16.44
CA TRP A 255 -13.67 -11.60 -15.66
C TRP A 255 -14.18 -12.67 -14.67
N ASP A 256 -13.55 -13.85 -14.66
CA ASP A 256 -13.88 -14.94 -13.75
C ASP A 256 -13.18 -14.74 -12.39
N ASP A 257 -13.80 -15.26 -11.33
CA ASP A 257 -13.30 -15.13 -9.93
C ASP A 257 -11.92 -15.77 -9.73
N ASP A 258 -11.56 -16.76 -10.57
CA ASP A 258 -10.27 -17.47 -10.54
C ASP A 258 -9.21 -16.84 -11.47
N ALA A 259 -9.46 -15.65 -12.03
CA ALA A 259 -8.52 -14.99 -12.92
C ALA A 259 -7.22 -14.62 -12.18
N ASP A 260 -6.08 -14.77 -12.86
CA ASP A 260 -4.80 -14.27 -12.34
C ASP A 260 -4.91 -12.76 -12.06
N ALA A 261 -4.35 -12.32 -10.92
CA ALA A 261 -4.45 -10.93 -10.46
C ALA A 261 -4.02 -9.92 -11.54
N ASP A 262 -2.94 -10.22 -12.27
CA ASP A 262 -2.40 -9.36 -13.33
C ASP A 262 -3.40 -9.17 -14.51
N LYS A 263 -4.20 -10.19 -14.81
CA LYS A 263 -5.25 -10.11 -15.84
C LYS A 263 -6.44 -9.31 -15.33
N TRP A 264 -6.86 -9.55 -14.11
CA TRP A 264 -7.98 -8.86 -13.49
C TRP A 264 -7.72 -7.35 -13.36
N TRP A 265 -6.54 -6.96 -12.82
CA TRP A 265 -6.15 -5.55 -12.71
C TRP A 265 -6.05 -4.87 -14.07
N GLY A 266 -5.59 -5.61 -15.09
CA GLY A 266 -5.58 -5.13 -16.47
C GLY A 266 -6.96 -4.68 -16.99
N LEU A 267 -8.08 -5.26 -16.50
CA LEU A 267 -9.43 -4.81 -16.85
C LEU A 267 -9.70 -3.39 -16.31
N LEU A 268 -9.42 -3.17 -15.03
CA LEU A 268 -9.58 -1.85 -14.38
C LEU A 268 -8.75 -0.79 -15.11
N HIS A 269 -7.48 -1.10 -15.35
CA HIS A 269 -6.59 -0.16 -16.03
C HIS A 269 -7.03 0.12 -17.46
N GLY A 270 -7.49 -0.90 -18.18
CA GLY A 270 -8.05 -0.74 -19.52
C GLY A 270 -9.22 0.25 -19.53
N ILE A 271 -10.17 0.11 -18.62
CA ILE A 271 -11.30 1.03 -18.48
C ILE A 271 -10.83 2.48 -18.22
N PHE A 272 -9.88 2.67 -17.28
CA PHE A 272 -9.39 4.00 -16.91
C PHE A 272 -8.56 4.67 -18.01
N ILE A 273 -7.75 3.90 -18.75
CA ILE A 273 -6.97 4.41 -19.89
C ILE A 273 -7.90 4.78 -21.04
N LEU A 274 -8.89 3.93 -21.37
CA LEU A 274 -9.87 4.21 -22.41
C LEU A 274 -10.65 5.51 -22.14
N GLY A 275 -10.99 5.80 -20.88
CA GLY A 275 -11.63 7.05 -20.48
C GLY A 275 -10.81 8.33 -20.77
N LEU A 276 -9.51 8.22 -21.04
CA LEU A 276 -8.67 9.36 -21.45
C LEU A 276 -8.58 9.57 -22.96
N ILE A 277 -8.92 8.56 -23.76
CA ILE A 277 -8.77 8.57 -25.21
C ILE A 277 -10.08 9.06 -25.86
N ARG A 278 -9.99 10.13 -26.64
CA ARG A 278 -11.11 10.66 -27.44
C ARG A 278 -11.09 10.03 -28.84
N SER A 279 -11.82 8.94 -29.02
CA SER A 279 -12.11 8.34 -30.32
C SER A 279 -13.32 7.41 -30.27
N ASP A 280 -13.94 7.15 -31.42
CA ASP A 280 -15.02 6.16 -31.53
C ASP A 280 -14.53 4.75 -31.15
N ALA A 281 -13.32 4.37 -31.54
CA ALA A 281 -12.76 3.06 -31.16
C ALA A 281 -12.64 2.90 -29.64
N ALA A 282 -12.18 3.94 -28.94
CA ALA A 282 -12.11 3.94 -27.48
C ALA A 282 -13.50 3.94 -26.84
N ALA A 283 -14.47 4.66 -27.43
CA ALA A 283 -15.86 4.65 -27.01
C ALA A 283 -16.49 3.25 -27.05
N GLN A 284 -16.31 2.53 -28.15
CA GLN A 284 -16.81 1.15 -28.31
C GLN A 284 -16.14 0.20 -27.30
N ALA A 285 -14.82 0.32 -27.09
CA ALA A 285 -14.11 -0.50 -26.12
C ALA A 285 -14.55 -0.21 -24.67
N LEU A 286 -14.80 1.05 -24.32
CA LEU A 286 -15.28 1.43 -23.00
C LEU A 286 -16.71 0.94 -22.75
N LEU A 287 -17.59 1.00 -23.76
CA LEU A 287 -18.93 0.42 -23.71
C LEU A 287 -18.90 -1.10 -23.51
N GLU A 288 -17.93 -1.81 -24.09
CA GLU A 288 -17.75 -3.25 -23.85
C GLU A 288 -17.37 -3.53 -22.39
N GLY A 289 -16.40 -2.81 -21.84
CA GLY A 289 -16.04 -2.93 -20.42
C GLY A 289 -17.24 -2.62 -19.50
N PHE A 290 -17.97 -1.56 -19.81
CA PHE A 290 -19.20 -1.17 -19.11
C PHE A 290 -20.30 -2.23 -19.19
N ARG A 291 -20.47 -2.91 -20.32
CA ARG A 291 -21.44 -4.01 -20.44
C ARG A 291 -20.98 -5.27 -19.73
N ARG A 292 -19.69 -5.58 -19.71
CA ARG A 292 -19.20 -6.82 -19.10
C ARG A 292 -19.28 -6.79 -17.59
N ILE A 293 -19.01 -5.63 -16.99
CA ILE A 293 -19.05 -5.47 -15.54
C ILE A 293 -20.44 -5.74 -14.94
N THR A 294 -21.50 -5.54 -15.73
CA THR A 294 -22.88 -5.78 -15.29
C THR A 294 -23.18 -7.28 -15.20
N PHE A 295 -22.46 -8.09 -15.97
CA PHE A 295 -22.59 -9.54 -15.97
C PHE A 295 -21.47 -10.25 -15.19
N ALA A 296 -20.52 -9.49 -14.63
CA ALA A 296 -19.47 -10.05 -13.80
C ALA A 296 -20.08 -10.67 -12.53
N ARG A 297 -19.65 -11.89 -12.20
CA ARG A 297 -20.17 -12.63 -11.04
C ARG A 297 -19.68 -12.05 -9.72
N ASP A 298 -18.42 -11.61 -9.71
CA ASP A 298 -17.84 -10.84 -8.63
C ASP A 298 -18.04 -9.34 -8.87
N HIS A 299 -18.74 -8.68 -7.94
CA HIS A 299 -18.93 -7.23 -7.94
C HIS A 299 -17.64 -6.47 -7.59
N GLY A 300 -16.52 -7.16 -7.34
CA GLY A 300 -15.23 -6.57 -7.02
C GLY A 300 -14.82 -5.44 -7.98
N LEU A 301 -14.87 -5.67 -9.30
CA LEU A 301 -14.50 -4.61 -10.26
C LEU A 301 -15.53 -3.47 -10.27
N ALA A 302 -16.81 -3.79 -10.08
CA ALA A 302 -17.91 -2.82 -10.05
C ALA A 302 -17.73 -1.80 -8.92
N ASP A 303 -17.20 -2.22 -7.77
CA ASP A 303 -16.90 -1.34 -6.64
C ASP A 303 -15.77 -0.34 -6.94
N TRP A 304 -14.76 -0.74 -7.72
CA TRP A 304 -13.63 0.14 -8.08
C TRP A 304 -14.00 1.25 -9.07
N VAL A 305 -14.99 0.98 -9.93
CA VAL A 305 -15.43 1.92 -10.98
C VAL A 305 -16.75 2.63 -10.65
N ALA A 306 -17.43 2.22 -9.57
CA ALA A 306 -18.67 2.83 -9.11
C ALA A 306 -18.54 4.35 -8.98
N GLY A 307 -19.50 5.09 -9.54
CA GLY A 307 -19.50 6.55 -9.55
C GLY A 307 -18.52 7.20 -10.55
N TYR A 308 -17.50 6.50 -11.04
CA TYR A 308 -16.54 7.06 -12.01
C TYR A 308 -17.04 7.04 -13.46
N TRP A 309 -18.06 6.25 -13.80
CA TRP A 309 -18.57 6.12 -15.16
C TRP A 309 -18.86 7.45 -15.88
N PRO A 310 -19.55 8.43 -15.27
CA PRO A 310 -19.79 9.72 -15.93
C PRO A 310 -18.49 10.47 -16.27
N THR A 311 -17.45 10.32 -15.45
CA THR A 311 -16.13 10.89 -15.73
C THR A 311 -15.40 10.13 -16.84
N LEU A 312 -15.47 8.80 -16.84
CA LEU A 312 -14.84 7.94 -17.84
C LEU A 312 -15.44 8.14 -19.24
N PHE A 313 -16.76 8.30 -19.35
CA PHE A 313 -17.43 8.54 -20.63
C PHE A 313 -17.37 9.99 -21.11
N ARG A 314 -16.91 10.94 -20.30
CA ARG A 314 -16.91 12.38 -20.64
C ARG A 314 -16.25 12.69 -21.98
N LYS A 315 -15.14 12.01 -22.30
CA LYS A 315 -14.39 12.27 -23.53
C LYS A 315 -14.97 11.59 -24.77
N THR A 316 -15.87 10.62 -24.57
CA THR A 316 -16.46 9.78 -25.61
C THR A 316 -17.99 9.95 -25.71
N ALA A 317 -18.57 10.89 -24.94
CA ALA A 317 -20.01 11.13 -24.87
C ALA A 317 -20.68 11.32 -26.25
N GLU A 318 -20.00 12.01 -27.18
CA GLU A 318 -20.45 12.19 -28.57
C GLU A 318 -20.70 10.87 -29.33
N HIS A 319 -20.12 9.77 -28.87
CA HIS A 319 -20.24 8.43 -29.44
C HIS A 319 -21.03 7.45 -28.54
N THR A 320 -21.21 7.75 -27.25
CA THR A 320 -21.75 6.80 -26.26
C THR A 320 -23.11 7.16 -25.70
N THR A 321 -23.51 8.44 -25.66
CA THR A 321 -24.73 8.88 -24.96
C THR A 321 -26.00 8.17 -25.45
N ASP A 322 -26.17 7.99 -26.77
CA ASP A 322 -27.32 7.28 -27.32
C ASP A 322 -27.34 5.79 -26.90
N THR A 323 -26.16 5.16 -26.86
CA THR A 323 -26.04 3.75 -26.45
C THR A 323 -26.30 3.60 -24.95
N LEU A 324 -25.80 4.54 -24.13
CA LEU A 324 -26.05 4.56 -22.69
C LEU A 324 -27.54 4.78 -22.39
N ARG A 325 -28.22 5.65 -23.15
CA ARG A 325 -29.69 5.79 -23.06
C ARG A 325 -30.40 4.47 -23.38
N GLN A 326 -30.00 3.77 -24.43
CA GLN A 326 -30.56 2.45 -24.76
C GLN A 326 -30.33 1.41 -23.66
N ILE A 327 -29.16 1.41 -23.02
CA ILE A 327 -28.88 0.53 -21.88
C ILE A 327 -29.82 0.86 -20.72
N ALA A 328 -29.98 2.13 -20.35
CA ALA A 328 -30.90 2.54 -19.28
C ALA A 328 -32.35 2.10 -19.54
N GLU A 329 -32.77 2.04 -20.81
CA GLU A 329 -34.10 1.61 -21.25
C GLU A 329 -34.24 0.08 -21.42
N ASP A 330 -33.15 -0.69 -21.41
CA ASP A 330 -33.19 -2.14 -21.60
C ASP A 330 -33.59 -2.88 -20.32
N ARG A 331 -34.86 -3.33 -20.29
CA ARG A 331 -35.45 -4.06 -19.16
C ARG A 331 -34.85 -5.44 -18.90
N ASN A 332 -34.00 -5.94 -19.80
CA ASN A 332 -33.32 -7.23 -19.60
C ASN A 332 -32.03 -7.09 -18.80
N LEU A 333 -31.57 -5.86 -18.55
CA LEU A 333 -30.38 -5.58 -17.74
C LEU A 333 -30.76 -5.33 -16.28
N ASP A 334 -29.83 -5.62 -15.37
CA ASP A 334 -29.98 -5.33 -13.95
C ASP A 334 -30.00 -3.82 -13.66
N TRP A 335 -30.40 -3.47 -12.45
CA TRP A 335 -30.51 -2.09 -12.02
C TRP A 335 -29.17 -1.33 -12.03
N TYR A 336 -28.04 -2.00 -11.76
CA TYR A 336 -26.73 -1.36 -11.66
C TYR A 336 -26.30 -0.82 -13.02
N ALA A 337 -26.37 -1.66 -14.07
CA ALA A 337 -26.10 -1.27 -15.45
C ALA A 337 -26.90 -0.02 -15.85
N ARG A 338 -28.21 -0.09 -15.58
CA ARG A 338 -29.18 0.88 -16.05
C ARG A 338 -29.05 2.20 -15.31
N THR A 339 -28.89 2.17 -13.98
CA THR A 339 -28.73 3.40 -13.18
C THR A 339 -27.42 4.12 -13.50
N ASN A 340 -26.29 3.41 -13.62
CA ASN A 340 -25.03 4.04 -13.99
C ASN A 340 -25.08 4.65 -15.41
N ALA A 341 -25.84 4.04 -16.33
CA ALA A 341 -26.07 4.60 -17.65
C ALA A 341 -26.92 5.88 -17.59
N VAL A 342 -27.94 5.94 -16.72
CA VAL A 342 -28.68 7.19 -16.44
C VAL A 342 -27.73 8.29 -15.95
N ASP A 343 -26.86 8.01 -14.99
CA ASP A 343 -25.91 8.99 -14.47
C ASP A 343 -24.98 9.54 -15.57
N CYS A 344 -24.54 8.69 -16.49
CA CYS A 344 -23.72 9.13 -17.62
C CYS A 344 -24.49 10.05 -18.58
N VAL A 345 -25.75 9.72 -18.89
CA VAL A 345 -26.63 10.55 -19.74
C VAL A 345 -26.91 11.89 -19.07
N LEU A 346 -27.20 11.90 -17.76
CA LEU A 346 -27.41 13.13 -17.00
C LEU A 346 -26.15 14.01 -16.98
N ALA A 347 -24.97 13.42 -16.75
CA ALA A 347 -23.71 14.16 -16.70
C ALA A 347 -23.28 14.76 -18.05
N ASP A 348 -23.60 14.09 -19.15
CA ASP A 348 -23.42 14.64 -20.49
C ASP A 348 -24.39 15.80 -20.74
N ALA A 349 -25.67 15.62 -20.41
CA ALA A 349 -26.68 16.67 -20.52
C ALA A 349 -26.33 17.93 -19.70
N THR A 350 -25.78 17.76 -18.48
CA THR A 350 -25.25 18.88 -17.66
C THR A 350 -24.16 19.67 -18.41
N GLN A 351 -23.32 19.02 -19.21
CA GLN A 351 -22.26 19.69 -19.97
C GLN A 351 -22.77 20.39 -21.22
N GLN A 352 -23.86 19.88 -21.82
CA GLN A 352 -24.47 20.46 -23.02
C GLN A 352 -25.24 21.75 -22.71
N GLY A 353 -25.97 21.78 -21.59
CA GLY A 353 -26.68 22.99 -21.18
C GLY A 353 -27.89 22.72 -20.28
N SER A 354 -28.52 23.81 -19.84
CA SER A 354 -29.69 23.72 -18.95
C SER A 354 -30.90 23.09 -19.64
N ALA A 355 -31.08 23.28 -20.95
CA ALA A 355 -32.25 22.75 -21.65
C ALA A 355 -32.15 21.22 -21.77
N GLU A 356 -30.97 20.73 -22.17
CA GLU A 356 -30.63 19.33 -22.31
C GLU A 356 -30.71 18.62 -20.95
N LEU A 357 -30.22 19.26 -19.87
CA LEU A 357 -30.34 18.74 -18.51
C LEU A 357 -31.80 18.59 -18.09
N GLU A 358 -32.67 19.57 -18.33
CA GLU A 358 -34.09 19.45 -17.97
C GLU A 358 -34.76 18.30 -18.73
N GLU A 359 -34.46 18.12 -20.02
CA GLU A 359 -34.99 17.01 -20.81
C GLU A 359 -34.51 15.65 -20.29
N ALA A 360 -33.22 15.53 -19.94
CA ALA A 360 -32.66 14.31 -19.40
C ALA A 360 -33.22 13.98 -18.01
N LEU A 361 -33.43 14.98 -17.14
CA LEU A 361 -34.08 14.79 -15.84
C LEU A 361 -35.54 14.35 -16.00
N ASP A 362 -36.29 14.93 -16.95
CA ASP A 362 -37.66 14.52 -17.25
C ASP A 362 -37.74 13.09 -17.80
N TRP A 363 -36.79 12.70 -18.65
CA TRP A 363 -36.65 11.33 -19.14
C TRP A 363 -36.38 10.34 -18.00
N ALA A 364 -35.39 10.61 -17.14
CA ALA A 364 -35.07 9.74 -16.01
C ALA A 364 -36.24 9.65 -15.02
N ALA A 365 -36.96 10.75 -14.78
CA ALA A 365 -38.16 10.77 -13.97
C ALA A 365 -39.28 9.91 -14.56
N ALA A 366 -39.44 9.87 -15.89
CA ALA A 366 -40.40 8.99 -16.55
C ALA A 366 -40.08 7.51 -16.33
N LEU A 367 -38.79 7.13 -16.34
CA LEU A 367 -38.36 5.77 -15.99
C LEU A 367 -38.71 5.40 -14.55
N CYS A 368 -38.48 6.30 -13.59
CA CYS A 368 -38.89 6.08 -12.19
C CYS A 368 -40.41 5.96 -12.02
N ALA A 369 -41.19 6.71 -12.80
CA ALA A 369 -42.64 6.73 -12.71
C ALA A 369 -43.31 5.47 -13.30
N ASP A 370 -42.65 4.77 -14.24
CA ASP A 370 -43.19 3.56 -14.85
C ASP A 370 -43.20 2.39 -13.85
N ALA A 371 -44.40 1.98 -13.42
CA ALA A 371 -44.59 0.89 -12.48
C ALA A 371 -44.25 -0.50 -13.04
N THR A 372 -44.00 -0.62 -14.35
CA THR A 372 -43.56 -1.85 -15.00
C THR A 372 -42.04 -2.04 -15.03
N GLU A 373 -41.29 -1.03 -14.59
CA GLU A 373 -39.85 -1.11 -14.40
C GLU A 373 -39.48 -1.85 -13.11
N ASP A 374 -38.24 -2.38 -13.08
CA ASP A 374 -37.66 -3.01 -11.90
C ASP A 374 -37.66 -2.04 -10.70
N ALA A 375 -38.07 -2.53 -9.52
CA ALA A 375 -38.19 -1.70 -8.33
C ALA A 375 -36.84 -1.12 -7.88
N GLY A 376 -35.77 -1.92 -7.94
CA GLY A 376 -34.41 -1.49 -7.61
C GLY A 376 -33.93 -0.38 -8.53
N PHE A 377 -34.08 -0.57 -9.84
CA PHE A 377 -33.73 0.44 -10.84
C PHE A 377 -34.47 1.77 -10.61
N ARG A 378 -35.77 1.73 -10.33
CA ARG A 378 -36.58 2.94 -10.07
C ARG A 378 -36.13 3.67 -8.80
N VAL A 379 -35.84 2.94 -7.73
CA VAL A 379 -35.38 3.52 -6.46
C VAL A 379 -33.98 4.12 -6.62
N MET A 380 -33.05 3.38 -7.24
CA MET A 380 -31.67 3.84 -7.44
C MET A 380 -31.60 5.06 -8.35
N THR A 381 -32.34 5.06 -9.45
CA THR A 381 -32.45 6.21 -10.36
C THR A 381 -33.11 7.42 -9.69
N THR A 382 -34.02 7.19 -8.75
CA THR A 382 -34.59 8.28 -7.94
C THR A 382 -33.53 8.91 -7.04
N GLY A 383 -32.59 8.13 -6.51
CA GLY A 383 -31.41 8.65 -5.83
C GLY A 383 -30.60 9.62 -6.71
N SER A 384 -30.35 9.24 -7.97
CA SER A 384 -29.70 10.12 -8.95
C SER A 384 -30.46 11.42 -9.19
N LEU A 385 -31.80 11.38 -9.27
CA LEU A 385 -32.65 12.57 -9.41
C LEU A 385 -32.66 13.44 -8.16
N LEU A 386 -32.60 12.87 -6.96
CA LEU A 386 -32.53 13.63 -5.72
C LEU A 386 -31.23 14.42 -5.59
N ASN A 387 -30.16 13.99 -6.24
CA ASN A 387 -28.92 14.76 -6.34
C ASN A 387 -29.03 15.97 -7.30
N GLN A 388 -30.06 16.03 -8.16
CA GLN A 388 -30.36 17.18 -9.04
C GLN A 388 -31.86 17.47 -9.04
N PRO A 389 -32.41 17.88 -7.89
CA PRO A 389 -33.82 17.75 -7.63
C PRO A 389 -34.64 18.82 -8.34
N ARG A 390 -35.84 18.42 -8.74
CA ARG A 390 -36.82 19.32 -9.37
C ARG A 390 -38.17 19.23 -8.68
N PRO A 391 -38.80 20.36 -8.28
CA PRO A 391 -40.11 20.36 -7.63
C PRO A 391 -41.22 19.68 -8.42
N ARG A 392 -41.18 19.73 -9.76
CA ARG A 392 -42.17 19.07 -10.64
C ARG A 392 -42.17 17.54 -10.50
N HIS A 393 -41.07 16.94 -10.04
CA HIS A 393 -40.91 15.50 -9.85
C HIS A 393 -41.19 15.05 -8.41
N ARG A 394 -41.55 15.95 -7.49
CA ARG A 394 -41.76 15.63 -6.06
C ARG A 394 -42.64 14.39 -5.84
N LYS A 395 -43.71 14.24 -6.62
CA LYS A 395 -44.62 13.09 -6.51
C LYS A 395 -43.88 11.76 -6.72
N ILE A 396 -42.98 11.70 -7.69
CA ILE A 396 -42.19 10.50 -8.01
C ILE A 396 -41.32 10.13 -6.82
N TYR A 397 -40.62 11.10 -6.23
CA TYR A 397 -39.78 10.89 -5.05
C TYR A 397 -40.59 10.34 -3.87
N THR A 398 -41.76 10.95 -3.60
CA THR A 398 -42.62 10.50 -2.50
C THR A 398 -43.24 9.13 -2.75
N ASP A 399 -43.59 8.81 -3.99
CA ASP A 399 -44.13 7.49 -4.35
C ASP A 399 -43.07 6.40 -4.12
N MET A 400 -41.78 6.70 -4.38
CA MET A 400 -40.69 5.73 -4.20
C MET A 400 -40.46 5.33 -2.75
N LEU A 401 -40.84 6.16 -1.76
CA LEU A 401 -40.80 5.80 -0.35
C LEU A 401 -41.61 4.53 -0.04
N SER A 402 -42.68 4.29 -0.80
CA SER A 402 -43.48 3.07 -0.68
C SER A 402 -42.83 1.86 -1.35
N VAL A 403 -42.14 2.05 -2.47
CA VAL A 403 -41.46 0.99 -3.25
C VAL A 403 -40.27 0.42 -2.48
N GLN A 404 -39.44 1.28 -1.88
CA GLN A 404 -38.30 0.85 -1.06
C GLN A 404 -38.72 0.08 0.21
N SER A 405 -39.96 0.27 0.70
CA SER A 405 -40.48 -0.48 1.85
C SER A 405 -40.96 -1.90 1.52
N THR A 406 -41.10 -2.20 0.22
CA THR A 406 -41.52 -3.54 -0.24
C THR A 406 -40.36 -4.48 -0.56
N GLU A 407 -39.13 -3.96 -0.68
CA GLU A 407 -37.94 -4.72 -1.05
C GLU A 407 -36.90 -4.65 0.08
N SER A 408 -36.61 -5.80 0.71
CA SER A 408 -35.84 -5.87 1.98
C SER A 408 -34.40 -5.33 1.89
N TRP A 409 -33.78 -5.30 0.70
CA TRP A 409 -32.41 -4.81 0.50
C TRP A 409 -32.36 -3.32 0.08
N LEU A 410 -33.50 -2.73 -0.28
CA LEU A 410 -33.65 -1.31 -0.61
C LEU A 410 -34.16 -0.47 0.58
N GLU A 411 -34.38 -1.09 1.74
CA GLU A 411 -34.90 -0.39 2.91
C GLU A 411 -33.98 0.79 3.30
N ASN A 412 -34.55 2.00 3.27
CA ASN A 412 -33.91 3.25 3.68
C ASN A 412 -32.83 3.80 2.73
N SER A 413 -32.95 3.62 1.41
CA SER A 413 -32.10 4.34 0.44
C SER A 413 -32.19 5.87 0.61
N PHE A 414 -33.38 6.39 0.89
CA PHE A 414 -33.62 7.78 1.30
C PHE A 414 -34.95 7.88 2.06
N ASP A 415 -35.16 8.94 2.83
CA ASP A 415 -36.41 9.22 3.54
C ASP A 415 -37.09 10.54 3.11
N GLY A 416 -38.23 10.86 3.72
CA GLY A 416 -38.94 12.11 3.43
C GLY A 416 -38.15 13.37 3.78
N ASP A 417 -37.29 13.31 4.80
CA ASP A 417 -36.43 14.44 5.19
C ASP A 417 -35.26 14.60 4.22
N ASP A 418 -34.77 13.52 3.61
CA ASP A 418 -33.82 13.58 2.48
C ASP A 418 -34.45 14.28 1.27
N ILE A 419 -35.69 13.92 0.90
CA ILE A 419 -36.40 14.54 -0.23
C ILE A 419 -36.57 16.04 -0.03
N GLU A 420 -37.01 16.46 1.16
CA GLU A 420 -37.21 17.89 1.44
C GLU A 420 -35.89 18.65 1.55
N ARG A 421 -34.81 18.02 2.06
CA ARG A 421 -33.46 18.61 2.02
C ARG A 421 -32.95 18.78 0.60
N ALA A 422 -33.11 17.76 -0.25
CA ALA A 422 -32.73 17.81 -1.65
C ALA A 422 -33.47 18.96 -2.36
N LEU A 423 -34.80 18.99 -2.28
CA LEU A 423 -35.63 20.02 -2.93
C LEU A 423 -35.36 21.46 -2.43
N ALA A 424 -34.77 21.62 -1.25
CA ALA A 424 -34.37 22.92 -0.71
C ALA A 424 -32.92 23.30 -1.06
N GLY A 425 -32.12 22.36 -1.56
CA GLY A 425 -30.73 22.56 -1.95
C GLY A 425 -30.55 22.87 -3.44
N ASP A 426 -29.28 23.01 -3.82
CA ASP A 426 -28.86 23.15 -5.22
C ASP A 426 -28.51 21.77 -5.82
N ASP A 427 -28.35 21.73 -7.15
CA ASP A 427 -27.86 20.54 -7.85
C ASP A 427 -26.48 20.13 -7.32
N ALA A 428 -26.40 18.90 -6.82
CA ALA A 428 -25.22 18.28 -6.23
C ALA A 428 -25.04 16.83 -6.73
N PRO A 429 -24.86 16.60 -8.04
CA PRO A 429 -24.73 15.27 -8.60
C PRO A 429 -23.59 14.47 -7.96
N GLU A 430 -23.86 13.23 -7.57
CA GLU A 430 -22.92 12.41 -6.80
C GLU A 430 -21.60 12.15 -7.53
N TRP A 431 -21.63 12.00 -8.86
CA TRP A 431 -20.43 11.79 -9.67
C TRP A 431 -19.42 12.95 -9.61
N LEU A 432 -19.80 14.13 -9.12
CA LEU A 432 -18.82 15.20 -8.86
C LEU A 432 -17.82 14.83 -7.76
N ARG A 433 -18.19 13.94 -6.83
CA ARG A 433 -17.28 13.35 -5.83
C ARG A 433 -16.29 12.37 -6.47
N PHE A 434 -16.63 11.84 -7.65
CA PHE A 434 -15.88 10.84 -8.42
C PHE A 434 -15.35 11.44 -9.73
N ASN A 435 -14.83 12.67 -9.67
CA ASN A 435 -14.41 13.42 -10.86
C ASN A 435 -12.95 13.16 -11.31
N ASN A 436 -12.21 12.34 -10.57
CA ASN A 436 -10.80 12.01 -10.84
C ASN A 436 -10.51 10.52 -10.58
N PRO A 437 -10.90 9.59 -11.48
CA PRO A 437 -10.55 8.16 -11.36
C PRO A 437 -9.03 7.94 -11.38
N TRP A 438 -8.28 8.83 -12.05
CA TRP A 438 -6.83 8.69 -12.20
C TRP A 438 -6.05 9.01 -10.93
N LYS A 439 -6.70 9.55 -9.89
CA LYS A 439 -6.14 9.61 -8.52
C LYS A 439 -5.62 8.24 -8.07
N PHE A 440 -6.23 7.16 -8.56
CA PHE A 440 -5.76 5.79 -8.37
C PHE A 440 -4.25 5.63 -8.66
N TYR A 441 -3.72 6.28 -9.69
CA TYR A 441 -2.33 6.12 -10.14
C TYR A 441 -1.33 7.06 -9.45
N GLU A 442 -1.80 7.92 -8.54
CA GLU A 442 -0.92 8.82 -7.79
C GLU A 442 -0.04 8.01 -6.83
N ALA A 443 1.25 8.35 -6.76
CA ALA A 443 2.23 7.64 -5.94
C ALA A 443 1.80 7.51 -4.46
N GLU A 444 1.23 8.56 -3.88
CA GLU A 444 0.77 8.53 -2.49
C GLU A 444 -0.46 7.63 -2.32
N GLU A 445 -1.36 7.57 -3.31
CA GLU A 445 -2.56 6.72 -3.26
C GLU A 445 -2.20 5.24 -3.43
N ILE A 446 -1.22 4.93 -4.28
CA ILE A 446 -0.66 3.58 -4.37
C ILE A 446 -0.05 3.19 -3.02
N LYS A 447 0.78 4.05 -2.41
CA LYS A 447 1.36 3.78 -1.08
C LYS A 447 0.29 3.55 -0.02
N LEU A 448 -0.77 4.36 0.01
CA LEU A 448 -1.86 4.19 0.97
C LEU A 448 -2.61 2.87 0.76
N ARG A 449 -2.88 2.47 -0.48
CA ARG A 449 -3.51 1.17 -0.78
C ARG A 449 -2.63 0.00 -0.38
N GLN A 450 -1.35 0.06 -0.72
CA GLN A 450 -0.36 -0.95 -0.37
C GLN A 450 -0.20 -1.09 1.16
N GLN A 451 -0.22 0.04 1.88
CA GLN A 451 -0.21 0.02 3.34
C GLN A 451 -1.48 -0.61 3.91
N ARG A 452 -2.65 -0.29 3.34
CA ARG A 452 -3.92 -0.91 3.74
C ARG A 452 -3.88 -2.43 3.56
N TRP A 453 -3.42 -2.93 2.41
CA TRP A 453 -3.31 -4.37 2.16
C TRP A 453 -2.37 -5.06 3.14
N ARG A 454 -1.20 -4.47 3.41
CA ARG A 454 -0.28 -4.97 4.44
C ARG A 454 -0.91 -5.03 5.83
N ASN A 455 -1.71 -4.03 6.19
CA ASN A 455 -2.42 -4.03 7.47
C ASN A 455 -3.49 -5.14 7.51
N GLU A 456 -4.28 -5.29 6.45
CA GLU A 456 -5.33 -6.32 6.35
C GLU A 456 -4.74 -7.74 6.36
N GLU A 457 -3.59 -7.95 5.72
CA GLU A 457 -2.84 -9.21 5.72
C GLU A 457 -2.30 -9.51 7.14
N SER A 458 -1.65 -8.53 7.77
CA SER A 458 -1.19 -8.63 9.17
C SER A 458 -2.33 -8.92 10.16
N GLU A 459 -3.53 -8.38 9.94
CA GLU A 459 -4.70 -8.66 10.77
C GLU A 459 -5.25 -10.08 10.55
N ARG A 460 -5.13 -10.63 9.33
CA ARG A 460 -5.55 -12.01 9.03
C ARG A 460 -4.57 -13.06 9.56
N GLU A 461 -3.28 -12.73 9.60
CA GLU A 461 -2.19 -13.64 10.00
C GLU A 461 -1.94 -13.64 11.51
N GLN A 462 -2.47 -12.68 12.27
CA GLN A 462 -2.42 -12.73 13.73
C GLN A 462 -3.15 -13.99 14.23
N PRO A 463 -2.45 -14.93 14.89
CA PRO A 463 -3.12 -16.04 15.55
C PRO A 463 -4.05 -15.43 16.60
N ALA A 464 -5.26 -15.96 16.72
CA ALA A 464 -6.14 -15.66 17.85
C ALA A 464 -5.39 -16.03 19.13
N LEU A 465 -4.72 -15.04 19.74
CA LEU A 465 -4.09 -15.15 21.06
C LEU A 465 -5.18 -15.13 22.12
N ASP A 466 -6.00 -16.18 22.12
CA ASP A 466 -6.69 -16.66 23.29
C ASP A 466 -7.06 -18.12 23.03
N GLY A 467 -6.61 -19.02 23.91
CA GLY A 467 -6.93 -20.45 23.91
C GLY A 467 -8.39 -20.75 24.25
N HIS A 468 -9.32 -20.04 23.61
CA HIS A 468 -10.73 -20.37 23.58
C HIS A 468 -11.02 -21.00 22.21
N GLU A 469 -11.52 -22.23 22.22
CA GLU A 469 -12.18 -22.83 21.04
C GLU A 469 -13.02 -21.74 20.34
N PRO A 470 -13.06 -21.70 18.99
CA PRO A 470 -13.86 -20.73 18.27
C PRO A 470 -15.29 -20.85 18.77
N ILE A 471 -15.70 -19.91 19.63
CA ILE A 471 -17.09 -19.77 20.02
C ILE A 471 -17.76 -19.48 18.68
N PRO A 472 -18.65 -20.37 18.18
CA PRO A 472 -19.35 -20.09 16.94
C PRO A 472 -19.92 -18.69 17.08
N ALA A 473 -19.69 -17.84 16.07
CA ALA A 473 -20.27 -16.51 16.00
C ALA A 473 -21.79 -16.67 15.89
N THR A 474 -22.41 -17.01 17.00
CA THR A 474 -23.82 -16.80 17.23
C THR A 474 -23.95 -15.29 17.24
N THR A 475 -24.67 -14.77 16.26
CA THR A 475 -25.23 -13.42 16.32
C THR A 475 -25.77 -13.26 17.74
N TYR A 476 -25.14 -12.42 18.57
CA TYR A 476 -25.61 -12.25 19.93
C TYR A 476 -27.02 -11.67 19.80
N LEU A 477 -28.03 -12.49 20.12
CA LEU A 477 -29.38 -11.98 20.28
C LEU A 477 -29.35 -11.25 21.61
N ARG A 478 -29.26 -9.91 21.56
CA ARG A 478 -29.35 -9.06 22.74
C ARG A 478 -30.65 -9.44 23.47
N GLU A 479 -30.56 -10.06 24.64
CA GLU A 479 -31.75 -10.43 25.45
C GLU A 479 -32.62 -9.20 25.78
N GLN A 480 -32.00 -8.01 25.73
CA GLN A 480 -32.65 -6.73 25.97
C GLN A 480 -32.64 -5.88 24.69
N ALA A 481 -33.80 -5.30 24.37
CA ALA A 481 -33.95 -4.39 23.25
C ALA A 481 -32.91 -3.26 23.30
N LYS A 482 -32.36 -2.89 22.14
CA LYS A 482 -31.42 -1.77 22.01
C LYS A 482 -32.07 -0.52 22.60
N THR A 483 -31.53 0.02 23.69
CA THR A 483 -32.06 1.24 24.30
C THR A 483 -31.85 2.40 23.34
N GLY A 484 -32.94 2.89 22.75
CA GLY A 484 -32.91 4.03 21.84
C GLY A 484 -32.35 5.28 22.52
N ARG A 485 -31.59 6.11 21.79
CA ARG A 485 -30.93 7.33 22.28
C ARG A 485 -31.87 8.27 23.06
N ASN A 486 -33.15 8.30 22.68
CA ASN A 486 -34.20 9.14 23.28
C ASN A 486 -35.09 8.42 24.31
N SER A 487 -34.92 7.11 24.52
CA SER A 487 -35.71 6.32 25.48
C SER A 487 -35.35 6.65 26.93
N PRO A 488 -36.24 6.38 27.91
CA PRO A 488 -35.91 6.49 29.33
C PRO A 488 -34.66 5.70 29.68
N CYS A 489 -33.77 6.30 30.46
CA CYS A 489 -32.47 5.72 30.77
C CYS A 489 -32.63 4.52 31.72
N PRO A 490 -32.04 3.35 31.42
CA PRO A 490 -32.24 2.12 32.18
C PRO A 490 -31.65 2.16 33.59
N CYS A 491 -30.85 3.17 33.94
CA CYS A 491 -30.37 3.39 35.31
C CYS A 491 -31.44 3.91 36.29
N GLY A 492 -32.69 4.09 35.84
CA GLY A 492 -33.81 4.54 36.68
C GLY A 492 -33.82 6.03 36.99
N SER A 493 -32.96 6.84 36.34
CA SER A 493 -32.86 8.28 36.60
C SER A 493 -34.04 9.12 36.10
N GLY A 494 -34.95 8.54 35.30
CA GLY A 494 -36.06 9.25 34.66
C GLY A 494 -35.66 10.13 33.45
N ASN A 495 -34.36 10.28 33.16
CA ASN A 495 -33.86 11.08 32.04
C ASN A 495 -33.76 10.26 30.74
N LYS A 496 -33.73 10.93 29.57
CA LYS A 496 -33.44 10.27 28.27
C LYS A 496 -32.02 9.71 28.26
N TYR A 497 -31.80 8.53 27.69
CA TYR A 497 -30.51 7.82 27.69
C TYR A 497 -29.34 8.69 27.21
N LYS A 498 -29.51 9.46 26.13
CA LYS A 498 -28.50 10.40 25.61
C LYS A 498 -28.06 11.50 26.57
N LYS A 499 -28.91 11.87 27.52
CA LYS A 499 -28.64 12.93 28.50
C LYS A 499 -28.22 12.38 29.87
N CYS A 500 -28.03 11.06 29.98
CA CYS A 500 -27.69 10.41 31.24
C CYS A 500 -26.46 9.51 31.04
N CYS A 501 -26.65 8.20 30.93
CA CYS A 501 -25.54 7.24 30.88
C CYS A 501 -24.76 7.25 29.56
N MET A 502 -25.29 7.80 28.47
CA MET A 502 -24.59 7.81 27.18
C MET A 502 -23.39 8.78 27.13
N ASN A 503 -23.44 9.90 27.87
CA ASN A 503 -22.40 10.92 27.86
C ASN A 503 -21.51 10.88 29.12
N LYS A 504 -21.62 9.82 29.92
CA LYS A 504 -20.73 9.56 31.05
C LYS A 504 -19.67 8.57 30.58
N SER A 505 -18.64 9.10 29.94
CA SER A 505 -17.38 8.43 29.62
C SER A 505 -16.25 9.36 30.02
#